data_AF-A0A6N3AYG2-F1
#
_entry.id   AF-A0A6N3AYG2-F1
#
_cell.length_a   1.000
_cell.length_b   1.000
_cell.length_c   1.000
_cell.angle_alpha   90.00
_cell.angle_beta   90.00
_cell.angle_gamma   90.00
#
_symmetry.space_group_name_H-M   'P 1'
#
loop_
_entity.id
_entity.type
_entity.pdbx_description
1 polymer ?
#
loop_
_entity_poly.entity_id
_entity_poly.type
_entity_poly.pdbx_seq_one_letter_code
_entity_poly.pdbx_strand_id
1 'polypeptide(L)'
;MEIKYPLDENEEQYYAATHKKAVQGIDLDTLETDVNNLKGNINKNNQDIQELFNFSKTVVGDTGWVDFQVLPGIKKNTKGGKSGFKTGIREIRIGHVRMKSIRFNVENVPHNVQIAQMPVGFVTVNHSFYATTDGNSAPVRVSIDKSGGISIYLAGSDKDKPQSEIWIYQQYTWIE
;
A
#
# COMPACT_ATOMS: atom_id res chain seq x y z
N MET A 1 -74.39 11.22 24.30
CA MET A 1 -74.76 10.43 23.12
C MET A 1 -73.53 9.62 22.76
N GLU A 2 -73.59 8.30 22.91
CA GLU A 2 -72.45 7.42 22.68
C GLU A 2 -72.51 6.92 21.23
N ILE A 3 -71.49 7.22 20.42
CA ILE A 3 -71.44 6.76 19.04
C ILE A 3 -70.94 5.31 19.06
N LYS A 4 -71.86 4.36 18.81
CA LYS A 4 -71.51 2.94 18.66
C LYS A 4 -71.02 2.69 17.25
N TYR A 5 -70.02 1.82 17.10
CA TYR A 5 -69.58 1.38 15.79
C TYR A 5 -70.69 0.58 15.09
N PRO A 6 -70.86 0.71 13.77
CA PRO A 6 -71.71 -0.18 12.99
C PRO A 6 -71.20 -1.63 13.14
N LEU A 7 -72.11 -2.60 13.06
CA LEU A 7 -71.78 -4.02 13.10
C LEU A 7 -71.82 -4.62 11.68
N ASP A 8 -71.04 -5.66 11.44
CA ASP A 8 -71.08 -6.43 10.20
C ASP A 8 -72.20 -7.50 10.20
N GLU A 9 -72.25 -8.33 9.16
CA GLU A 9 -73.25 -9.40 9.01
C GLU A 9 -73.17 -10.51 10.09
N ASN A 10 -72.10 -10.53 10.87
CA ASN A 10 -71.86 -11.47 11.97
C ASN A 10 -71.99 -10.81 13.36
N GLU A 11 -72.56 -9.60 13.44
CA GLU A 11 -72.65 -8.79 14.66
C GLU A 11 -71.30 -8.36 15.27
N GLU A 12 -70.21 -8.45 14.51
CA GLU A 12 -68.89 -7.95 14.93
C GLU A 12 -68.68 -6.49 14.51
N GLN A 13 -67.71 -5.80 15.11
CA GLN A 13 -67.44 -4.40 14.79
C GLN A 13 -67.04 -4.22 13.32
N TYR A 14 -67.85 -3.48 12.55
CA TYR A 14 -67.57 -3.18 11.14
C TYR A 14 -66.40 -2.20 11.01
N TYR A 15 -65.43 -2.56 10.18
CA TYR A 15 -64.33 -1.70 9.77
C TYR A 15 -64.43 -1.44 8.28
N ALA A 16 -64.53 -0.16 7.89
CA ALA A 16 -64.44 0.21 6.48
C ALA A 16 -63.10 -0.24 5.89
N ALA A 17 -63.04 -0.58 4.60
CA ALA A 17 -61.85 -1.12 3.93
C ALA A 17 -60.58 -0.24 4.03
N THR A 18 -60.73 1.05 4.34
CA THR A 18 -59.62 2.00 4.59
C THR A 18 -59.08 1.96 6.02
N HIS A 19 -59.75 1.26 6.93
CA HIS A 19 -59.38 1.15 8.33
C HIS A 19 -58.32 0.04 8.51
N LYS A 20 -57.28 0.28 9.33
CA LYS A 20 -56.17 -0.68 9.54
C LYS A 20 -56.61 -2.10 9.94
N LYS A 21 -57.74 -2.22 10.65
CA LYS A 21 -58.31 -3.52 11.07
C LYS A 21 -59.11 -4.24 9.97
N ALA A 22 -59.40 -3.57 8.85
CA ALA A 22 -60.03 -4.17 7.68
C ALA A 22 -59.01 -4.71 6.66
N VAL A 23 -57.70 -4.53 6.89
CA VAL A 23 -56.64 -5.05 6.02
C VAL A 23 -56.53 -6.56 6.25
N GLN A 24 -56.84 -7.34 5.22
CA GLN A 24 -56.79 -8.80 5.22
C GLN A 24 -55.94 -9.30 4.04
N GLY A 25 -55.36 -10.50 4.14
CA GLY A 25 -54.54 -11.12 3.08
C GLY A 25 -53.07 -10.67 3.03
N ILE A 26 -52.64 -9.82 3.97
CA ILE A 26 -51.22 -9.51 4.19
C ILE A 26 -50.72 -10.37 5.34
N ASP A 27 -49.73 -11.21 5.06
CA ASP A 27 -49.01 -11.96 6.08
C ASP A 27 -47.98 -11.05 6.77
N LEU A 28 -48.40 -10.49 7.90
CA LEU A 28 -47.58 -9.59 8.71
C LEU A 28 -46.38 -10.32 9.33
N ASP A 29 -46.48 -11.63 9.60
CA ASP A 29 -45.42 -12.43 10.20
C ASP A 29 -44.29 -12.65 9.19
N THR A 30 -44.65 -12.94 7.93
CA THR A 30 -43.68 -13.02 6.83
C THR A 30 -43.01 -11.67 6.57
N LEU A 31 -43.78 -10.57 6.55
CA LEU A 31 -43.20 -9.23 6.38
C LEU A 31 -42.26 -8.84 7.52
N GLU A 32 -42.60 -9.16 8.76
CA GLU A 32 -41.74 -8.91 9.92
C GLU A 32 -40.43 -9.72 9.80
N THR A 33 -40.53 -10.98 9.37
CA THR A 33 -39.38 -11.84 9.12
C THR A 33 -38.46 -11.26 8.05
N ASP A 34 -39.00 -10.83 6.91
CA ASP A 34 -38.23 -10.22 5.82
C ASP A 34 -37.53 -8.93 6.24
N VAL A 35 -38.24 -8.07 6.99
CA VAL A 35 -37.68 -6.82 7.53
C VAL A 35 -36.53 -7.12 8.50
N ASN A 36 -36.67 -8.14 9.34
CA ASN A 36 -35.62 -8.54 10.29
C ASN A 36 -34.39 -9.11 9.56
N ASN A 37 -34.60 -9.91 8.52
CA ASN A 37 -33.52 -10.42 7.66
C ASN A 37 -32.76 -9.28 6.96
N LEU A 38 -33.49 -8.30 6.39
CA LEU A 38 -32.88 -7.14 5.75
C LEU A 38 -32.05 -6.31 6.74
N LYS A 39 -32.56 -6.06 7.95
CA LYS A 39 -31.80 -5.39 9.02
C LYS A 39 -30.52 -6.16 9.37
N GLY A 40 -30.60 -7.49 9.48
CA GLY A 40 -29.45 -8.35 9.71
C GLY A 40 -28.38 -8.21 8.63
N ASN A 41 -28.79 -8.25 7.36
CA ASN A 41 -27.88 -8.09 6.21
C ASN A 41 -27.24 -6.70 6.16
N ILE A 42 -28.02 -5.64 6.43
CA ILE A 42 -27.50 -4.26 6.49
C ILE A 42 -26.45 -4.12 7.60
N ASN A 43 -26.72 -4.69 8.78
CA ASN A 43 -25.78 -4.65 9.90
C ASN A 43 -24.47 -5.38 9.56
N LYS A 44 -24.56 -6.55 8.93
CA LYS A 44 -23.39 -7.30 8.46
C LYS A 44 -22.59 -6.51 7.42
N ASN A 45 -23.24 -5.96 6.39
CA ASN A 45 -22.57 -5.16 5.37
C ASN A 45 -21.87 -3.94 5.99
N ASN A 46 -22.49 -3.28 6.97
CA ASN A 46 -21.86 -2.17 7.68
C ASN A 46 -20.61 -2.63 8.45
N GLN A 47 -20.63 -3.80 9.08
CA GLN A 47 -19.46 -4.38 9.74
C GLN A 47 -18.34 -4.66 8.73
N ASP A 48 -18.64 -5.34 7.63
CA ASP A 48 -17.65 -5.67 6.57
C ASP A 48 -17.02 -4.39 5.97
N ILE A 49 -17.83 -3.35 5.75
CA ILE A 49 -17.35 -2.04 5.28
C ILE A 49 -16.40 -1.40 6.30
N GLN A 50 -16.73 -1.45 7.60
CA GLN A 50 -15.85 -0.92 8.64
C GLN A 50 -14.54 -1.71 8.73
N GLU A 51 -14.57 -3.03 8.58
CA GLU A 51 -13.37 -3.86 8.52
C GLU A 51 -12.49 -3.50 7.32
N LEU A 52 -13.07 -3.29 6.14
CA LEU A 52 -12.34 -2.80 4.96
C LEU A 52 -11.75 -1.40 5.15
N PHE A 53 -12.47 -0.48 5.81
CA PHE A 53 -11.93 0.84 6.15
C PHE A 53 -10.79 0.75 7.16
N ASN A 54 -10.88 -0.14 8.14
CA ASN A 54 -9.80 -0.35 9.11
C ASN A 54 -8.60 -1.05 8.48
N PHE A 55 -8.83 -2.00 7.57
CA PHE A 55 -7.80 -2.59 6.73
C PHE A 55 -7.13 -1.50 5.89
N SER A 56 -7.85 -0.73 5.09
CA SER A 56 -7.24 0.33 4.25
C SER A 56 -6.41 1.36 5.05
N LYS A 57 -6.85 1.74 6.26
CA LYS A 57 -6.09 2.62 7.17
C LYS A 57 -4.79 2.01 7.69
N THR A 58 -4.71 0.68 7.77
CA THR A 58 -3.48 -0.05 8.15
C THR A 58 -2.65 -0.45 6.93
N VAL A 59 -3.19 -0.30 5.72
CA VAL A 59 -2.72 -0.99 4.50
C VAL A 59 -2.12 -0.08 3.43
N VAL A 60 -2.05 1.24 3.59
CA VAL A 60 -1.21 2.04 2.66
C VAL A 60 -0.47 3.15 3.40
N GLY A 61 0.74 2.84 3.85
CA GLY A 61 1.72 3.87 4.18
C GLY A 61 2.69 4.03 3.01
N ASP A 62 2.74 5.18 2.37
CA ASP A 62 3.70 5.48 1.30
C ASP A 62 4.56 6.69 1.72
N THR A 63 5.87 6.46 1.87
CA THR A 63 6.80 7.54 2.22
C THR A 63 7.04 8.53 1.08
N GLY A 64 6.61 8.19 -0.15
CA GLY A 64 7.15 8.80 -1.35
C GLY A 64 8.64 8.51 -1.52
N TRP A 65 9.27 9.15 -2.50
CA TRP A 65 10.72 9.09 -2.68
C TRP A 65 11.41 10.08 -1.75
N VAL A 66 12.22 9.57 -0.84
CA VAL A 66 13.01 10.34 0.11
C VAL A 66 14.48 10.29 -0.28
N ASP A 67 15.11 11.46 -0.36
CA ASP A 67 16.53 11.57 -0.68
C ASP A 67 17.41 11.00 0.46
N PHE A 68 18.54 10.37 0.14
CA PHE A 68 19.54 9.95 1.13
C PHE A 68 20.93 10.47 0.78
N GLN A 69 21.74 10.72 1.81
CA GLN A 69 23.09 11.26 1.64
C GLN A 69 24.06 10.17 1.14
N VAL A 70 24.98 10.59 0.27
CA VAL A 70 26.08 9.76 -0.22
C VAL A 70 27.42 10.35 0.24
N LEU A 71 28.46 9.53 0.20
CA LEU A 71 29.82 9.92 0.56
C LEU A 71 30.25 11.16 -0.24
N PRO A 72 30.94 12.14 0.39
CA PRO A 72 31.45 13.31 -0.32
C PRO A 72 32.28 12.93 -1.56
N GLY A 73 32.08 13.69 -2.64
CA GLY A 73 32.73 13.43 -3.93
C GLY A 73 31.93 12.54 -4.89
N ILE A 74 30.93 11.79 -4.41
CA ILE A 74 29.97 11.11 -5.27
C ILE A 74 28.96 12.11 -5.82
N LYS A 75 28.74 12.08 -7.14
CA LYS A 75 27.78 12.96 -7.81
C LYS A 75 26.43 12.27 -7.89
N LYS A 76 25.36 12.96 -7.51
CA LYS A 76 23.99 12.45 -7.59
C LYS A 76 23.28 12.99 -8.83
N ASN A 77 22.36 12.19 -9.34
CA ASN A 77 21.37 12.55 -10.36
C ASN A 77 22.01 12.97 -11.70
N THR A 78 23.10 12.30 -12.10
CA THR A 78 23.90 12.65 -13.27
C THR A 78 23.43 11.96 -14.56
N LYS A 79 22.66 10.87 -14.47
CA LYS A 79 22.18 10.10 -15.62
C LYS A 79 20.66 10.23 -15.81
N GLY A 80 20.17 9.82 -17.00
CA GLY A 80 18.73 9.77 -17.34
C GLY A 80 18.13 11.06 -17.94
N GLY A 81 18.89 12.16 -17.98
CA GLY A 81 18.44 13.41 -18.58
C GLY A 81 17.18 14.00 -17.91
N LYS A 82 16.34 14.71 -18.68
CA LYS A 82 15.13 15.40 -18.15
C LYS A 82 14.08 14.45 -17.57
N SER A 83 14.03 13.20 -18.04
CA SER A 83 13.07 12.18 -17.61
C SER A 83 13.69 11.16 -16.65
N GLY A 84 14.93 11.41 -16.19
CA GLY A 84 15.64 10.52 -15.28
C GLY A 84 15.06 10.55 -13.87
N PHE A 85 15.20 9.43 -13.15
CA PHE A 85 14.84 9.42 -11.73
C PHE A 85 15.98 9.96 -10.87
N LYS A 86 15.61 10.59 -9.75
CA LYS A 86 16.58 11.00 -8.72
C LYS A 86 16.86 9.84 -7.77
N THR A 87 18.05 9.88 -7.17
CA THR A 87 18.45 9.00 -6.08
C THR A 87 17.48 9.16 -4.91
N GLY A 88 17.09 8.04 -4.30
CA GLY A 88 16.19 8.05 -3.16
C GLY A 88 15.74 6.67 -2.73
N ILE A 89 15.10 6.60 -1.57
CA ILE A 89 14.48 5.40 -1.00
C ILE A 89 12.98 5.61 -0.86
N ARG A 90 12.22 4.51 -0.86
CA ARG A 90 10.76 4.53 -0.67
C ARG A 90 10.32 3.26 0.04
N GLU A 91 9.41 3.40 0.99
CA GLU A 91 8.69 2.27 1.59
C GLU A 91 7.20 2.43 1.30
N ILE A 92 6.61 1.37 0.77
CA ILE A 92 5.17 1.19 0.63
C ILE A 92 4.76 0.06 1.57
N ARG A 93 3.83 0.35 2.48
CA ARG A 93 3.34 -0.56 3.51
C ARG A 93 1.96 -1.03 3.11
N ILE A 94 1.80 -2.34 2.92
CA ILE A 94 0.53 -2.98 2.59
C ILE A 94 0.23 -4.06 3.62
N GLY A 95 -0.45 -3.66 4.70
CA GLY A 95 -0.70 -4.49 5.86
C GLY A 95 0.62 -4.88 6.52
N HIS A 96 0.93 -6.17 6.54
CA HIS A 96 2.20 -6.69 7.05
C HIS A 96 3.31 -6.74 5.99
N VAL A 97 3.01 -6.50 4.72
CA VAL A 97 4.00 -6.50 3.63
C VAL A 97 4.65 -5.12 3.54
N ARG A 98 5.98 -5.07 3.53
CA ARG A 98 6.73 -3.84 3.25
C ARG A 98 7.46 -3.98 1.92
N MET A 99 7.00 -3.24 0.93
CA MET A 99 7.70 -3.07 -0.33
C MET A 99 8.68 -1.92 -0.18
N LYS A 100 9.97 -2.24 -0.25
CA LYS A 100 11.05 -1.27 -0.08
C LYS A 100 11.76 -1.11 -1.40
N SER A 101 12.11 0.14 -1.72
CA SER A 101 12.75 0.46 -2.99
C SER A 101 13.88 1.45 -2.80
N ILE A 102 14.91 1.30 -3.62
CA ILE A 102 16.03 2.23 -3.72
C ILE A 102 16.27 2.59 -5.18
N ARG A 103 16.57 3.86 -5.42
CA ARG A 103 17.05 4.40 -6.70
C ARG A 103 18.48 4.86 -6.52
N PHE A 104 19.37 4.30 -7.31
CA PHE A 104 20.73 4.80 -7.49
C PHE A 104 20.79 5.56 -8.80
N ASN A 105 21.08 6.86 -8.75
CA ASN A 105 21.52 7.65 -9.88
C ASN A 105 22.77 8.40 -9.41
N VAL A 106 23.91 7.70 -9.46
CA VAL A 106 25.17 8.16 -8.87
C VAL A 106 26.33 7.95 -9.83
N GLU A 107 27.33 8.83 -9.77
CA GLU A 107 28.58 8.77 -10.54
C GLU A 107 29.76 9.08 -9.62
N ASN A 108 30.97 8.73 -10.08
CA ASN A 108 32.19 8.80 -9.31
C ASN A 108 32.16 7.82 -8.13
N VAL A 109 31.73 6.58 -8.38
CA VAL A 109 31.47 5.58 -7.34
C VAL A 109 32.73 4.75 -7.04
N PRO A 110 33.22 4.73 -5.79
CA PRO A 110 34.42 3.98 -5.41
C PRO A 110 34.18 2.46 -5.32
N HIS A 111 35.23 1.69 -5.57
CA HIS A 111 35.25 0.24 -5.33
C HIS A 111 35.49 -0.08 -3.85
N ASN A 112 34.75 -1.05 -3.30
CA ASN A 112 34.94 -1.61 -1.96
C ASN A 112 34.85 -0.57 -0.82
N VAL A 113 33.92 0.37 -0.95
CA VAL A 113 33.68 1.45 0.01
C VAL A 113 32.19 1.56 0.31
N GLN A 114 31.86 1.84 1.58
CA GLN A 114 30.50 2.22 1.96
C GLN A 114 30.22 3.65 1.46
N ILE A 115 29.24 3.78 0.57
CA ILE A 115 28.94 5.04 -0.11
C ILE A 115 27.76 5.80 0.48
N ALA A 116 26.96 5.16 1.32
CA ALA A 116 25.77 5.77 1.91
C ALA A 116 25.34 5.04 3.18
N GLN A 117 24.49 5.70 3.95
CA GLN A 117 23.87 5.18 5.16
C GLN A 117 22.37 5.48 5.11
N MET A 118 21.55 4.44 5.10
CA MET A 118 20.10 4.56 5.23
C MET A 118 19.68 4.71 6.70
N PRO A 119 18.44 5.17 6.96
CA PRO A 119 17.88 5.14 8.30
C PRO A 119 17.94 3.73 8.90
N VAL A 120 18.40 3.64 10.15
CA VAL A 120 18.45 2.37 10.88
C VAL A 120 17.04 1.77 10.97
N GLY A 121 16.91 0.48 10.68
CA GLY A 121 15.62 -0.22 10.64
C GLY A 121 14.87 -0.10 9.31
N PHE A 122 15.36 0.69 8.35
CA PHE A 122 14.81 0.66 6.98
C PHE A 122 15.03 -0.70 6.31
N VAL A 123 16.07 -1.44 6.69
CA VAL A 123 16.35 -2.79 6.18
C VAL A 123 16.45 -3.74 7.36
N THR A 124 15.82 -4.92 7.28
CA THR A 124 15.78 -5.88 8.40
C THR A 124 16.71 -7.07 8.19
N VAL A 125 17.11 -7.34 6.94
CA VAL A 125 18.05 -8.40 6.57
C VAL A 125 19.04 -7.90 5.51
N ASN A 126 20.21 -8.52 5.40
CA ASN A 126 21.18 -8.09 4.39
C ASN A 126 20.63 -8.36 2.97
N HIS A 127 20.76 -7.38 2.07
CA HIS A 127 20.42 -7.52 0.66
C HIS A 127 21.66 -7.36 -0.22
N SER A 128 21.67 -8.03 -1.35
CA SER A 128 22.68 -7.81 -2.39
C SER A 128 22.07 -8.00 -3.76
N PHE A 129 22.41 -7.11 -4.69
CA PHE A 129 21.92 -7.16 -6.05
C PHE A 129 22.94 -6.55 -7.01
N TYR A 130 22.77 -6.85 -8.29
CA TYR A 130 23.55 -6.25 -9.36
C TYR A 130 22.81 -5.05 -9.93
N ALA A 131 23.53 -3.95 -10.10
CA ALA A 131 23.05 -2.71 -10.66
C ALA A 131 23.68 -2.45 -12.02
N THR A 132 22.90 -1.85 -12.91
CA THR A 132 23.34 -1.47 -14.24
C THR A 132 24.25 -0.23 -14.18
N THR A 133 25.22 -0.23 -15.08
CA THR A 133 26.20 0.84 -15.30
C THR A 133 26.33 1.06 -16.82
N ASP A 134 27.47 1.49 -17.33
CA ASP A 134 27.70 1.56 -18.77
C ASP A 134 27.67 0.18 -19.45
N GLY A 135 27.39 0.18 -20.76
CA GLY A 135 27.23 -1.04 -21.54
C GLY A 135 28.51 -1.84 -21.79
N ASN A 136 29.68 -1.31 -21.40
CA ASN A 136 30.99 -1.95 -21.60
C ASN A 136 31.62 -2.44 -20.28
N SER A 137 30.90 -2.31 -19.15
CA SER A 137 31.33 -2.77 -17.83
C SER A 137 30.50 -3.95 -17.35
N ALA A 138 31.07 -4.75 -16.46
CA ALA A 138 30.33 -5.75 -15.72
C ALA A 138 29.33 -5.07 -14.76
N PRO A 139 28.21 -5.74 -14.42
CA PRO A 139 27.26 -5.21 -13.45
C PRO A 139 27.91 -4.92 -12.09
N VAL A 140 27.54 -3.79 -11.50
CA VAL A 140 28.05 -3.34 -10.21
C VAL A 140 27.29 -4.04 -9.10
N ARG A 141 27.98 -4.72 -8.18
CA ARG A 141 27.32 -5.33 -7.02
C ARG A 141 27.09 -4.26 -5.94
N VAL A 142 25.83 -4.09 -5.55
CA VAL A 142 25.41 -3.29 -4.41
C VAL A 142 25.12 -4.23 -3.26
N SER A 143 25.75 -4.00 -2.11
CA SER A 143 25.44 -4.70 -0.86
C SER A 143 24.83 -3.72 0.13
N ILE A 144 23.76 -4.15 0.77
CA ILE A 144 23.07 -3.40 1.82
C ILE A 144 23.06 -4.26 3.08
N ASP A 145 23.68 -3.78 4.15
CA ASP A 145 23.62 -4.48 5.43
C ASP A 145 22.36 -4.10 6.23
N LYS A 146 22.02 -4.91 7.24
CA LYS A 146 20.89 -4.66 8.15
C LYS A 146 20.99 -3.35 8.95
N SER A 147 22.18 -2.78 9.09
CA SER A 147 22.35 -1.45 9.70
C SER A 147 22.03 -0.32 8.73
N GLY A 148 21.77 -0.61 7.46
CA GLY A 148 21.47 0.36 6.41
C GLY A 148 22.71 0.88 5.67
N GLY A 149 23.89 0.31 5.93
CA GLY A 149 25.11 0.63 5.20
C GLY A 149 25.06 0.11 3.77
N ILE A 150 25.43 0.95 2.81
CA ILE A 150 25.42 0.62 1.38
C ILE A 150 26.86 0.59 0.87
N SER A 151 27.34 -0.57 0.43
CA SER A 151 28.69 -0.77 -0.11
C SER A 151 28.67 -1.22 -1.56
N ILE A 152 29.64 -0.75 -2.34
CA ILE A 152 29.74 -0.98 -3.78
C ILE A 152 30.94 -1.86 -4.12
N TYR A 153 30.75 -2.80 -5.04
CA TYR A 153 31.80 -3.68 -5.52
C TYR A 153 31.76 -3.78 -7.05
N LEU A 154 32.94 -3.67 -7.64
CA LEU A 154 33.20 -3.76 -9.08
C LEU A 154 33.87 -5.09 -9.36
N ALA A 155 33.66 -5.65 -10.55
CA ALA A 155 34.17 -6.96 -10.92
C ALA A 155 35.36 -6.86 -11.89
N GLY A 156 36.26 -7.84 -11.84
CA GLY A 156 37.34 -7.98 -12.83
C GLY A 156 38.23 -6.74 -12.93
N SER A 157 38.50 -6.31 -14.16
CA SER A 157 39.29 -5.11 -14.47
C SER A 157 38.53 -3.80 -14.29
N ASP A 158 37.22 -3.82 -14.05
CA ASP A 158 36.45 -2.58 -13.84
C ASP A 158 36.82 -1.89 -12.52
N LYS A 159 37.41 -2.63 -11.57
CA LYS A 159 37.98 -2.08 -10.35
C LYS A 159 39.17 -1.14 -10.60
N ASP A 160 39.83 -1.27 -11.74
CA ASP A 160 41.03 -0.53 -12.12
C ASP A 160 40.70 0.69 -13.01
N LYS A 161 39.43 0.85 -13.42
CA LYS A 161 38.96 2.03 -14.17
C LYS A 161 39.01 3.29 -13.30
N PRO A 162 39.21 4.48 -13.91
CA PRO A 162 39.08 5.73 -13.17
C PRO A 162 37.72 5.82 -12.49
N GLN A 163 37.70 6.15 -11.20
CA GLN A 163 36.45 6.24 -10.42
C GLN A 163 35.42 7.16 -11.08
N SER A 164 35.88 8.24 -11.74
CA SER A 164 35.05 9.19 -12.48
C SER A 164 34.22 8.58 -13.61
N GLU A 165 34.61 7.42 -14.13
CA GLU A 165 33.89 6.68 -15.18
C GLU A 165 32.85 5.72 -14.61
N ILE A 166 32.89 5.44 -13.30
CA ILE A 166 31.98 4.50 -12.65
C ILE A 166 30.71 5.21 -12.21
N TRP A 167 29.58 4.75 -12.72
CA TRP A 167 28.25 5.24 -12.38
C TRP A 167 27.23 4.10 -12.24
N ILE A 168 26.14 4.37 -11.53
CA ILE A 168 25.02 3.45 -11.35
C ILE A 168 23.73 4.20 -11.67
N TYR A 169 22.89 3.61 -12.52
CA TYR A 169 21.55 4.11 -12.82
C TYR A 169 20.53 2.97 -12.75
N GLN A 170 20.06 2.62 -11.56
CA GLN A 170 19.16 1.49 -11.34
C GLN A 170 18.15 1.76 -10.22
N GLN A 171 16.93 1.27 -10.41
CA GLN A 171 15.95 1.08 -9.33
C GLN A 171 15.94 -0.40 -8.91
N TYR A 172 15.97 -0.67 -7.62
CA TYR A 172 15.80 -2.00 -7.06
C TYR A 172 14.68 -1.98 -6.03
N THR A 173 13.85 -3.02 -6.02
CA THR A 173 12.70 -3.18 -5.14
C THR A 173 12.72 -4.58 -4.55
N TRP A 174 12.47 -4.67 -3.25
CA TRP A 174 12.37 -5.93 -2.52
C TRP A 174 11.19 -5.88 -1.54
N ILE A 175 10.86 -7.05 -1.02
CA ILE A 175 9.79 -7.22 -0.04
C ILE A 175 10.44 -7.69 1.26
N GLU A 176 10.02 -7.08 2.37
CA GLU A 176 10.26 -7.53 3.74
C GLU A 176 8.94 -7.68 4.50
#